data_AF-A0A0D5YTX7-F1
#
_entry.id   AF-A0A0D5YTX7-F1
#
_cell.length_a   1.000
_cell.length_b   1.000
_cell.length_c   1.000
_cell.angle_alpha   90.00
_cell.angle_beta   90.00
_cell.angle_gamma   90.00
#
_symmetry.space_group_name_H-M   'P 1'
#
loop_
_entity.id
_entity.type
_entity.pdbx_description
1 polymer ?
#
loop_
_entity_poly.entity_id
_entity_poly.type
_entity_poly.pdbx_seq_one_letter_code
_entity_poly.pdbx_strand_id
1 'polypeptide(L)'
;MNILFSQYPVKFKLTSTGRLHISANNITALPLEIGANRKDLIDEILMYADLTIIGLHEAMLKTGKETDIFDGYEKIGNVLTVNTLTKKFIG
;
A
#
# COMPACT_ATOMS: atom_id res chain seq x y z
N MET A 1 19.09 -6.72 9.20
CA MET A 1 19.17 -6.34 7.78
C MET A 1 19.02 -4.83 7.70
N ASN A 2 20.12 -4.09 7.48
CA ASN A 2 20.10 -2.63 7.38
C ASN A 2 19.74 -2.25 5.94
N ILE A 3 18.48 -1.91 5.70
CA ILE A 3 18.08 -1.30 4.44
C ILE A 3 18.58 0.15 4.48
N LEU A 4 19.54 0.48 3.62
CA LEU A 4 20.09 1.83 3.52
C LEU A 4 18.97 2.82 3.14
N PHE A 5 18.56 3.62 4.13
CA PHE A 5 17.44 4.57 4.07
C PHE A 5 17.55 5.65 2.97
N SER A 6 18.68 5.73 2.26
CA SER A 6 18.92 6.74 1.22
C SER A 6 18.13 6.52 -0.07
N GLN A 7 17.61 5.32 -0.32
CA GLN A 7 16.97 4.99 -1.61
C GLN A 7 15.45 5.28 -1.68
N TYR A 8 14.77 5.60 -0.57
CA TYR A 8 13.32 5.86 -0.54
C TYR A 8 12.92 7.21 0.12
N PRO A 9 13.50 8.35 -0.28
CA PRO A 9 13.49 9.58 0.51
C PRO A 9 12.12 10.23 0.71
N VAL A 10 11.16 10.05 -0.21
CA VAL A 10 9.92 10.85 -0.21
C VAL A 10 8.93 10.42 0.87
N LYS A 11 8.69 9.12 1.05
CA LYS A 11 7.66 8.63 2.00
C LYS A 11 8.12 8.76 3.47
N PHE A 12 9.41 8.57 3.75
CA PHE A 12 9.96 8.72 5.10
C PHE A 12 10.13 10.20 5.51
N LYS A 13 10.33 11.11 4.55
CA LYS A 13 10.25 12.55 4.85
C LYS A 13 8.86 12.93 5.35
N LEU A 14 7.79 12.35 4.80
CA LEU A 14 6.42 12.62 5.23
C LEU A 14 6.12 12.12 6.65
N THR A 15 6.72 11.00 7.07
CA THR A 15 6.60 10.54 8.47
C THR A 15 7.38 11.45 9.42
N SER A 16 8.62 11.82 9.07
CA SER A 16 9.46 12.70 9.90
C SER A 16 8.90 14.11 10.08
N THR A 17 8.11 14.58 9.11
CA THR A 17 7.46 15.90 9.14
C THR A 17 6.06 15.86 9.74
N GLY A 18 5.58 14.70 10.20
CA GLY A 18 4.24 14.52 10.75
C GLY A 18 3.11 14.61 9.72
N ARG A 19 3.43 14.72 8.43
CA ARG A 19 2.43 14.80 7.34
C ARG A 19 1.84 13.44 6.96
N LEU A 20 2.47 12.36 7.40
CA LEU A 20 1.92 11.01 7.38
C LEU A 20 1.91 10.48 8.82
N HIS A 21 0.72 10.31 9.39
CA HIS A 21 0.53 9.84 10.77
C HIS A 21 0.75 8.33 10.91
N ILE A 22 1.97 7.87 10.58
CA ILE A 22 2.44 6.51 10.79
C ILE A 22 3.93 6.55 11.15
N SER A 23 4.36 5.71 12.08
CA SER A 23 5.78 5.58 12.39
C SER A 23 6.54 5.05 11.17
N ALA A 24 7.74 5.56 10.93
CA ALA A 24 8.66 5.02 9.92
C ALA A 24 8.94 3.52 10.14
N ASN A 25 8.98 3.07 11.41
CA ASN A 25 9.20 1.67 11.75
C ASN A 25 8.04 0.75 11.35
N ASN A 26 6.86 1.32 11.06
CA ASN A 26 5.69 0.58 10.60
C ASN A 26 5.55 0.65 9.06
N ILE A 27 6.58 1.13 8.35
CA ILE A 27 6.62 1.15 6.88
C ILE A 27 7.73 0.22 6.42
N THR A 28 7.36 -0.77 5.62
CA THR A 28 8.29 -1.61 4.88
C THR A 28 8.32 -1.17 3.42
N ALA A 29 9.49 -0.77 2.94
CA ALA A 29 9.70 -0.57 1.51
C ALA A 29 10.10 -1.91 0.88
N LEU A 30 9.38 -2.33 -0.15
CA LEU A 30 9.64 -3.58 -0.85
C LEU A 30 10.37 -3.25 -2.16
N PRO A 31 11.56 -3.82 -2.40
CA PRO A 31 12.22 -3.67 -3.69
C PRO A 31 11.42 -4.42 -4.75
N LEU A 32 11.29 -3.82 -5.94
CA LEU A 32 10.68 -4.49 -7.10
C LEU A 32 11.79 -4.68 -8.12
N GLU A 33 12.15 -5.94 -8.38
CA GLU A 33 13.17 -6.27 -9.37
C GLU A 33 12.68 -5.97 -10.79
N ILE A 34 13.62 -5.71 -11.70
CA ILE A 34 13.30 -5.43 -13.10
C ILE A 34 12.71 -6.71 -13.73
N GLY A 35 11.48 -6.61 -14.23
CA GLY A 35 10.75 -7.75 -14.81
C GLY A 35 9.94 -8.57 -13.80
N ALA A 36 10.06 -8.28 -12.50
CA ALA A 36 9.22 -8.92 -11.49
C ALA A 36 7.79 -8.40 -11.53
N ASN A 37 6.84 -9.30 -11.35
CA ASN A 37 5.44 -8.93 -11.22
C ASN A 37 5.17 -8.40 -9.82
N ARG A 38 4.65 -7.17 -9.75
CA ARG A 38 4.28 -6.52 -8.48
C ARG A 38 3.24 -7.33 -7.70
N LYS A 39 2.29 -7.97 -8.40
CA LYS A 39 1.22 -8.75 -7.78
C LYS A 39 1.78 -9.96 -7.04
N ASP A 40 2.67 -10.70 -7.69
CA ASP A 40 3.27 -11.90 -7.11
C ASP A 40 4.07 -11.55 -5.84
N LEU A 41 4.81 -10.43 -5.86
CA LEU A 41 5.51 -9.93 -4.67
C LEU A 41 4.57 -9.55 -3.53
N ILE A 42 3.43 -8.90 -3.84
CA ILE A 42 2.42 -8.53 -2.84
C ILE A 42 1.78 -9.79 -2.24
N ASP A 43 1.42 -10.76 -3.08
CA ASP A 43 0.78 -12.00 -2.67
C ASP A 43 1.70 -12.83 -1.76
N GLU A 44 2.99 -12.95 -2.09
CA GLU A 44 3.99 -13.65 -1.27
C GLU A 44 4.09 -13.09 0.16
N ILE A 45 3.97 -11.76 0.29
CA ILE A 45 4.11 -11.09 1.58
C ILE A 45 2.80 -11.15 2.36
N LEU A 46 1.67 -10.96 1.69
CA LEU A 46 0.36 -10.83 2.33
C LEU A 46 -0.36 -12.17 2.57
N MET A 47 0.11 -13.29 1.99
CA MET A 47 -0.49 -14.60 2.24
C MET A 47 -0.48 -15.01 3.72
N TYR A 48 0.45 -14.47 4.50
CA TYR A 48 0.57 -14.72 5.94
C TYR A 48 -0.09 -13.64 6.81
N ALA A 49 -0.74 -12.64 6.22
CA ALA A 49 -1.37 -11.57 6.97
C ALA A 49 -2.75 -11.99 7.49
N ASP A 50 -3.01 -11.77 8.78
CA ASP A 50 -4.33 -12.01 9.38
C ASP A 50 -5.41 -11.06 8.84
N LEU A 51 -5.00 -9.82 8.50
CA LEU A 51 -5.85 -8.79 7.91
C LEU A 51 -5.02 -7.85 7.03
N THR A 52 -5.47 -7.64 5.80
CA THR A 52 -4.95 -6.65 4.86
C THR A 52 -5.92 -5.50 4.73
N ILE A 53 -5.44 -4.26 4.85
CA ILE A 53 -6.24 -3.04 4.62
C ILE A 53 -5.78 -2.37 3.34
N ILE A 54 -6.71 -2.16 2.39
CA ILE A 54 -6.41 -1.57 1.08
C ILE A 54 -7.18 -0.26 0.92
N GLY A 55 -6.46 0.83 0.63
CA GLY A 55 -7.06 2.12 0.31
C GLY A 55 -7.57 2.16 -1.14
N LEU A 56 -8.86 2.40 -1.34
CA LEU A 56 -9.44 2.71 -2.64
C LEU A 56 -9.38 4.20 -2.92
N HIS A 57 -8.88 4.52 -4.11
CA HIS A 57 -8.94 5.88 -4.62
C HIS A 57 -10.03 5.98 -5.69
N GLU A 58 -10.84 7.04 -5.67
CA GLU A 58 -11.96 7.24 -6.61
C GLU A 58 -11.56 7.14 -8.09
N ALA A 59 -10.31 7.46 -8.45
CA ALA A 59 -9.82 7.29 -9.82
C ALA A 59 -9.85 5.84 -10.32
N MET A 60 -9.80 4.85 -9.40
CA MET A 60 -9.88 3.43 -9.75
C MET A 60 -11.29 3.01 -10.17
N LEU A 61 -12.33 3.73 -9.72
CA LEU A 61 -13.73 3.45 -10.02
C LEU A 61 -14.19 4.02 -11.37
N LYS A 62 -13.44 4.94 -11.99
CA LYS A 62 -13.89 5.66 -13.21
C LYS A 62 -13.60 4.91 -14.52
N THR A 63 -13.19 3.64 -14.44
CA THR A 63 -12.65 2.87 -15.57
C THR A 63 -13.69 1.98 -16.27
N GLY A 64 -14.95 1.96 -15.80
CA GLY A 64 -16.01 1.09 -16.34
C GLY A 64 -15.83 -0.40 -16.04
N LYS A 65 -14.93 -0.71 -15.09
CA LYS A 65 -14.54 -2.03 -14.59
C LYS A 65 -14.53 -1.99 -13.06
N GLU A 66 -15.61 -1.47 -12.48
CA GLU A 66 -15.66 -1.16 -11.04
C GLU A 66 -15.60 -2.40 -10.13
N THR A 67 -15.80 -3.59 -10.68
CA THR A 67 -15.66 -4.86 -9.96
C THR A 67 -14.22 -5.38 -9.99
N ASP A 68 -13.51 -5.17 -11.10
CA ASP A 68 -12.14 -5.69 -11.32
C ASP A 68 -11.14 -5.17 -10.28
N ILE A 69 -11.44 -4.05 -9.60
CA ILE A 69 -10.59 -3.49 -8.53
C ILE A 69 -10.57 -4.32 -7.26
N PHE A 70 -11.55 -5.22 -7.08
CA PHE A 70 -11.63 -6.16 -5.97
C PHE A 70 -11.11 -7.55 -6.35
N ASP A 71 -10.78 -7.76 -7.63
CA ASP A 71 -10.24 -9.01 -8.11
C ASP A 71 -8.73 -9.10 -7.84
N GLY A 72 -8.22 -10.32 -7.78
CA GLY A 72 -6.80 -10.58 -7.64
C GLY A 72 -6.29 -10.60 -6.20
N TYR A 73 -7.18 -10.67 -5.21
CA TYR A 73 -6.81 -10.84 -3.79
C TYR A 73 -7.15 -12.24 -3.27
N GLU A 74 -7.36 -13.21 -4.17
CA GLU A 74 -7.82 -14.57 -3.82
C GLU A 74 -6.77 -15.37 -3.05
N LYS A 75 -5.50 -14.93 -3.08
CA LYS A 75 -4.37 -15.59 -2.44
C LYS A 75 -3.98 -14.97 -1.10
N ILE A 76 -4.65 -13.91 -0.67
CA ILE A 76 -4.35 -13.22 0.59
C ILE A 76 -5.48 -13.44 1.58
N GLY A 77 -5.18 -13.25 2.88
CA GLY A 77 -6.14 -13.45 3.97
C GLY A 77 -7.29 -12.45 3.95
N ASN A 78 -7.85 -12.12 5.12
CA ASN A 78 -8.97 -11.19 5.18
C ASN A 78 -8.60 -9.83 4.57
N VAL A 79 -9.43 -9.29 3.69
CA VAL A 79 -9.21 -7.97 3.07
C VAL A 79 -10.31 -7.01 3.50
N LEU A 80 -9.91 -5.87 4.06
CA LEU A 80 -10.77 -4.74 4.33
C LEU A 80 -10.41 -3.58 3.41
N THR A 81 -11.33 -3.26 2.52
CA THR A 81 -11.14 -2.18 1.57
C THR A 81 -11.75 -0.89 2.13
N VAL A 82 -10.96 0.18 2.20
CA VAL A 82 -11.34 1.46 2.81
C VAL A 82 -11.25 2.61 1.81
N ASN A 83 -12.23 3.51 1.83
CA ASN A 83 -12.19 4.76 1.09
C ASN A 83 -12.48 5.92 2.06
N THR A 84 -11.83 7.06 1.86
CA THR A 84 -12.12 8.29 2.60
C THR A 84 -12.92 9.23 1.72
N LEU A 85 -14.13 9.59 2.16
CA LEU A 85 -14.99 10.57 1.45
C LEU A 85 -14.35 11.96 1.35
N THR A 86 -13.44 12.29 2.27
CA THR A 86 -12.76 13.58 2.33
C THR A 86 -11.29 13.37 2.64
N LYS A 87 -10.42 14.13 1.96
CA LYS A 87 -9.02 14.20 2.33
C LYS A 87 -8.94 14.96 3.65
N LYS A 88 -8.47 14.31 4.71
CA LYS A 88 -8.13 15.03 5.94
C LYS A 88 -7.03 16.04 5.61
N PHE A 89 -7.35 17.33 5.72
CA PHE A 89 -6.34 18.38 5.64
C PHE A 89 -5.48 18.29 6.91
N ILE A 90 -4.20 17.98 6.73
CA ILE A 90 -3.21 18.02 7.81
C ILE A 90 -2.32 19.22 7.47
N GLY A 91 -2.56 20.32 8.19
CA GLY A 91 -1.80 21.57 8.10
C GLY A 91 -0.46 21.47 8.79
#